data_AF-A0A973GVN9-F1
#
_entry.id   AF-A0A973GVN9-F1
#
_cell.length_a   1.000
_cell.length_b   1.000
_cell.length_c   1.000
_cell.angle_alpha   90.00
_cell.angle_beta   90.00
_cell.angle_gamma   90.00
#
_symmetry.space_group_name_H-M   'P 1'
#
loop_
_entity.id
_entity.type
_entity.pdbx_description
1 polymer ?
#
loop_
_entity_poly.entity_id
_entity_poly.type
_entity_poly.pdbx_seq_one_letter_code
_entity_poly.pdbx_strand_id
1 'polypeptide(L)'
;MPTREAWQELLEQRLPPLTAFVARNRAITAFYARWYLQEPWLFKWSGMAAFASDQVGLALALAEVLQSPNDLLAKGAPSAQERSLLEVGRDLYGQLLTLALFLPVSLHDAMSRQLLLSDLELLKQGNDAIFADIGWAHAAYAQGGLREIEANVREGERESLLVGFRMIDEGAHRLAKDEGDREAVALISQGNVALLRHEQLNTLPTYFDRMSDLGRSLASVGAWMDFEGTPTSVPWFGSHAGALSLVSGGKSVTNPADRWEWIERDVLPKWAQVDGAYHEGCAMHRRLAALAAESPTALSQTAGIFRPIYRALSLK
;
A
#
# COMPACT_ATOMS: atom_id res chain seq x y z
N MET A 1 -25.40 21.06 -3.27
CA MET A 1 -24.66 19.81 -3.03
C MET A 1 -23.47 19.83 -3.98
N PRO A 2 -22.22 19.74 -3.47
CA PRO A 2 -21.04 19.63 -4.33
C PRO A 2 -21.15 18.42 -5.26
N THR A 3 -20.60 18.52 -6.46
CA THR A 3 -20.51 17.37 -7.37
C THR A 3 -19.40 16.41 -6.92
N ARG A 4 -19.40 15.17 -7.44
CA ARG A 4 -18.30 14.21 -7.23
C ARG A 4 -16.95 14.83 -7.58
N GLU A 5 -16.87 15.51 -8.72
CA GLU A 5 -15.64 16.14 -9.19
C GLU A 5 -15.19 17.23 -8.22
N ALA A 6 -16.11 18.01 -7.64
CA ALA A 6 -15.78 19.00 -6.62
C ALA A 6 -15.25 18.35 -5.32
N TRP A 7 -15.81 17.21 -4.91
CA TRP A 7 -15.30 16.43 -3.77
C TRP A 7 -13.90 15.87 -4.05
N GLN A 8 -13.69 15.30 -5.23
CA GLN A 8 -12.39 14.79 -5.66
C GLN A 8 -11.35 15.90 -5.75
N GLU A 9 -11.70 17.05 -6.33
CA GLU A 9 -10.82 18.22 -6.43
C GLU A 9 -10.43 18.75 -5.05
N LEU A 10 -11.40 18.83 -4.11
CA LEU A 10 -11.13 19.25 -2.74
C LEU A 10 -10.13 18.34 -2.02
N LEU A 11 -10.17 17.03 -2.29
CA LEU A 11 -9.19 16.08 -1.76
C LEU A 11 -7.84 16.22 -2.48
N GLU A 12 -7.86 16.34 -3.81
CA GLU A 12 -6.66 16.43 -4.64
C GLU A 12 -5.83 17.68 -4.33
N GLN A 13 -6.47 18.83 -4.04
CA GLN A 13 -5.80 20.07 -3.63
C GLN A 13 -4.96 19.92 -2.36
N ARG A 14 -5.23 18.90 -1.54
CA ARG A 14 -4.51 18.61 -0.30
C ARG A 14 -3.46 17.51 -0.46
N LEU A 15 -3.35 16.91 -1.65
CA LEU A 15 -2.38 15.88 -1.94
C LEU A 15 -1.14 16.48 -2.65
N PRO A 16 0.07 15.98 -2.32
CA PRO A 16 1.25 16.21 -3.14
C PRO A 16 1.03 15.76 -4.59
N PRO A 17 1.78 16.31 -5.57
CA PRO A 17 1.63 15.95 -6.98
C PRO A 17 1.89 14.46 -7.21
N LEU A 18 1.32 13.92 -8.29
CA LEU A 18 1.42 12.49 -8.65
C LEU A 18 2.86 11.96 -8.74
N THR A 19 3.82 12.83 -9.04
CA THR A 19 5.26 12.54 -9.13
C THR A 19 5.95 12.39 -7.77
N ALA A 20 5.36 12.92 -6.69
CA ALA A 20 5.92 12.85 -5.33
C ALA A 20 5.43 11.58 -4.61
N PHE A 21 5.87 10.40 -5.07
CA PHE A 21 5.26 9.11 -4.73
C PHE A 21 5.11 8.85 -3.22
N VAL A 22 6.22 8.93 -2.48
CA VAL A 22 6.22 8.64 -1.03
C VAL A 22 5.42 9.68 -0.26
N ALA A 23 5.58 10.96 -0.60
CA ALA A 23 4.87 12.05 0.06
C ALA A 23 3.36 11.96 -0.20
N ARG A 24 2.96 11.67 -1.44
CA ARG A 24 1.55 11.52 -1.82
C ARG A 24 0.90 10.32 -1.14
N ASN A 25 1.56 9.16 -1.15
CA ASN A 25 1.06 7.99 -0.43
C ASN A 25 0.87 8.30 1.05
N ARG A 26 1.84 8.97 1.68
CA ARG A 26 1.75 9.38 3.09
C ARG A 26 0.55 10.30 3.36
N ALA A 27 0.29 11.27 2.48
CA ALA A 27 -0.85 12.16 2.60
C ALA A 27 -2.19 11.39 2.47
N ILE A 28 -2.28 10.43 1.55
CA ILE A 28 -3.43 9.52 1.41
C ILE A 28 -3.61 8.67 2.68
N THR A 29 -2.54 8.04 3.17
CA THR A 29 -2.56 7.28 4.42
C THR A 29 -3.08 8.13 5.58
N ALA A 30 -2.67 9.40 5.65
CA ALA A 30 -3.10 10.33 6.68
C ALA A 30 -4.58 10.71 6.56
N PHE A 31 -5.15 10.80 5.34
CA PHE A 31 -6.59 10.97 5.16
C PHE A 31 -7.38 9.81 5.77
N TYR A 32 -6.99 8.58 5.42
CA TYR A 32 -7.61 7.38 5.96
C TYR A 32 -7.55 7.34 7.48
N ALA A 33 -6.38 7.60 8.06
CA ALA A 33 -6.20 7.62 9.50
C ALA A 33 -7.05 8.71 10.17
N ARG A 34 -7.13 9.91 9.58
CA ARG A 34 -7.96 11.01 10.11
C ARG A 34 -9.45 10.69 10.09
N TRP A 35 -9.96 10.09 9.01
CA TRP A 35 -11.37 9.68 8.97
C TRP A 35 -11.69 8.65 10.05
N TYR A 36 -10.84 7.64 10.23
CA TYR A 36 -11.05 6.68 11.31
C TYR A 36 -11.03 7.36 12.69
N LEU A 37 -10.04 8.22 12.95
CA LEU A 37 -9.91 8.89 14.24
C LEU A 37 -11.06 9.86 14.56
N GLN A 38 -11.76 10.39 13.54
CA GLN A 38 -12.95 11.23 13.73
C GLN A 38 -14.11 10.43 14.30
N GLU A 39 -14.46 9.29 13.69
CA GLU A 39 -15.55 8.43 14.15
C GLU A 39 -15.14 6.94 14.02
N PRO A 40 -14.36 6.39 14.98
CA PRO A 40 -13.80 5.03 14.91
C PRO A 40 -14.85 3.93 14.79
N TRP A 41 -16.01 4.15 15.42
CA TRP A 41 -17.13 3.21 15.36
C TRP A 41 -17.79 3.16 13.98
N LEU A 42 -17.61 4.21 13.16
CA LEU A 42 -18.27 4.39 11.87
C LEU A 42 -17.34 4.08 10.69
N PHE A 43 -16.16 4.69 10.66
CA PHE A 43 -15.24 4.68 9.50
C PHE A 43 -14.22 3.54 9.52
N LYS A 44 -14.67 2.32 9.84
CA LYS A 44 -13.80 1.14 10.03
C LYS A 44 -12.98 0.78 8.79
N TRP A 45 -13.54 0.92 7.58
CA TRP A 45 -12.84 0.72 6.31
C TRP A 45 -11.64 1.65 6.21
N SER A 46 -11.81 2.94 6.55
CA SER A 46 -10.72 3.91 6.47
C SER A 46 -9.57 3.55 7.42
N GLY A 47 -9.87 2.99 8.59
CA GLY A 47 -8.85 2.49 9.50
C GLY A 47 -8.01 1.37 8.88
N MET A 48 -8.66 0.37 8.27
CA MET A 48 -7.97 -0.71 7.54
C MET A 48 -7.15 -0.17 6.37
N ALA A 49 -7.74 0.74 5.58
CA ALA A 49 -7.09 1.36 4.43
C ALA A 49 -5.84 2.16 4.83
N ALA A 50 -5.82 2.79 6.01
CA ALA A 50 -4.63 3.47 6.53
C ALA A 50 -3.46 2.49 6.72
N PHE A 51 -3.69 1.33 7.33
CA PHE A 51 -2.63 0.34 7.55
C PHE A 51 -2.16 -0.34 6.26
N ALA A 52 -3.09 -0.61 5.33
CA ALA A 52 -2.73 -1.14 4.02
C ALA A 52 -1.90 -0.12 3.22
N SER A 53 -2.30 1.15 3.25
CA SER A 53 -1.60 2.24 2.57
C SER A 53 -0.22 2.54 3.18
N ASP A 54 -0.05 2.41 4.51
CA ASP A 54 1.26 2.52 5.18
C ASP A 54 2.25 1.48 4.65
N GLN A 55 1.79 0.24 4.40
CA GLN A 55 2.65 -0.81 3.83
C GLN A 55 3.06 -0.54 2.39
N VAL A 56 2.15 -0.02 1.57
CA VAL A 56 2.51 0.49 0.24
C VAL A 56 3.58 1.56 0.39
N GLY A 57 3.45 2.44 1.39
CA GLY A 57 4.46 3.46 1.71
C GLY A 57 5.85 2.90 2.03
N LEU A 58 5.94 1.78 2.77
CA LEU A 58 7.20 1.09 3.03
C LEU A 58 7.82 0.52 1.76
N ALA A 59 7.00 -0.09 0.88
CA ALA A 59 7.47 -0.60 -0.41
C ALA A 59 7.98 0.53 -1.31
N LEU A 60 7.31 1.69 -1.33
CA LEU A 60 7.74 2.87 -2.08
C LEU A 60 9.00 3.51 -1.51
N ALA A 61 9.17 3.56 -0.18
CA ALA A 61 10.39 4.05 0.44
C ALA A 61 11.60 3.17 0.08
N LEU A 62 11.40 1.84 0.04
CA LEU A 62 12.41 0.92 -0.48
C LEU A 62 12.71 1.18 -1.96
N ALA A 63 11.67 1.45 -2.77
CA ALA A 63 11.82 1.85 -4.16
C ALA A 63 12.69 3.10 -4.32
N GLU A 64 12.46 4.14 -3.51
CA GLU A 64 13.23 5.39 -3.56
C GLU A 64 14.71 5.17 -3.20
N VAL A 65 14.99 4.31 -2.22
CA VAL A 65 16.37 3.88 -1.90
C VAL A 65 16.99 3.16 -3.08
N LEU A 66 16.26 2.26 -3.74
CA LEU A 66 16.70 1.60 -4.96
C LEU A 66 16.83 2.58 -6.14
N GLN A 67 16.04 3.65 -6.22
CA GLN A 67 16.13 4.64 -7.31
C GLN A 67 17.20 5.71 -7.09
N SER A 68 17.82 5.77 -5.90
CA SER A 68 18.82 6.79 -5.54
C SER A 68 20.26 6.27 -5.59
N PRO A 69 20.87 6.01 -6.76
CA PRO A 69 22.29 5.75 -6.85
C PRO A 69 23.05 7.08 -6.87
N ASN A 70 23.78 7.44 -5.81
CA ASN A 70 24.86 8.40 -5.95
C ASN A 70 26.23 7.67 -5.91
N ASP A 71 27.02 7.93 -6.95
CA ASP A 71 28.50 7.97 -7.01
C ASP A 71 29.35 6.73 -7.32
N LEU A 72 28.79 5.57 -7.67
CA LEU A 72 29.64 4.37 -7.89
C LEU A 72 30.16 4.15 -9.32
N LEU A 73 29.48 4.64 -10.35
CA LEU A 73 29.88 4.36 -11.74
C LEU A 73 30.66 5.51 -12.42
N ALA A 74 30.82 6.66 -11.77
CA ALA A 74 31.43 7.84 -12.38
C ALA A 74 32.93 8.05 -12.09
N LYS A 75 33.57 7.22 -11.24
CA LYS A 75 34.95 7.45 -10.74
C LYS A 75 35.91 6.27 -10.90
N GLY A 76 35.81 5.52 -12.00
CA GLY A 76 36.60 4.31 -12.23
C GLY A 76 37.31 4.23 -13.57
N ALA A 77 37.88 5.32 -14.11
CA ALA A 77 38.76 5.24 -15.28
C ALA A 77 40.19 5.65 -14.88
N PRO A 78 41.10 4.71 -14.59
CA PRO A 78 42.51 5.03 -14.39
C PRO A 78 43.15 5.43 -15.73
N SER A 79 43.97 6.49 -15.67
CA SER A 79 44.73 7.07 -16.78
C SER A 79 45.68 6.05 -17.43
N ALA A 80 45.69 6.05 -18.76
CA ALA A 80 46.53 5.20 -19.59
C ALA A 80 47.97 5.69 -19.62
N GLN A 81 48.91 4.89 -19.11
CA GLN A 81 50.30 4.99 -19.50
C GLN A 81 50.95 3.59 -19.50
N GLU A 82 51.41 3.21 -20.69
CA GLU A 82 52.27 2.08 -21.07
C GLU A 82 51.76 0.66 -20.74
N ARG A 83 50.97 0.08 -21.66
CA ARG A 83 50.65 -1.36 -21.69
C ARG A 83 51.25 -2.03 -22.92
N SER A 84 51.83 -3.20 -22.72
CA SER A 84 52.47 -4.02 -23.76
C SER A 84 51.43 -4.64 -24.72
N LEU A 85 51.76 -4.83 -26.01
CA LEU A 85 50.85 -5.41 -27.03
C LEU A 85 50.31 -6.82 -26.65
N LEU A 86 51.08 -7.59 -25.88
CA LEU A 86 50.67 -8.90 -25.35
C LEU A 86 49.72 -8.77 -24.14
N GLU A 87 49.82 -7.70 -23.36
CA GLU A 87 48.86 -7.36 -22.29
C GLU A 87 47.56 -6.81 -22.86
N VAL A 88 47.61 -6.02 -23.94
CA VAL A 88 46.42 -5.55 -24.66
C VAL A 88 45.60 -6.73 -25.19
N GLY A 89 46.22 -7.78 -25.74
CA GLY A 89 45.51 -8.98 -26.22
C GLY A 89 44.88 -9.82 -25.10
N ARG A 90 45.52 -9.89 -23.93
CA ARG A 90 45.03 -10.64 -22.76
C ARG A 90 43.97 -9.86 -21.98
N ASP A 91 44.10 -8.53 -21.90
CA ASP A 91 43.09 -7.61 -21.38
C ASP A 91 41.86 -7.58 -22.28
N LEU A 92 41.99 -7.61 -23.61
CA LEU A 92 40.83 -7.62 -24.51
C LEU A 92 40.01 -8.92 -24.37
N TYR A 93 40.69 -10.07 -24.22
CA TYR A 93 40.03 -11.35 -24.00
C TYR A 93 39.40 -11.44 -22.59
N GLY A 94 40.10 -10.95 -21.57
CA GLY A 94 39.59 -10.84 -20.20
C GLY A 94 38.42 -9.86 -20.08
N GLN A 95 38.47 -8.72 -20.77
CA GLN A 95 37.40 -7.73 -20.83
C GLN A 95 36.20 -8.22 -21.64
N LEU A 96 36.40 -8.95 -22.75
CA LEU A 96 35.30 -9.59 -23.49
C LEU A 96 34.62 -10.70 -22.68
N LEU A 97 35.37 -11.50 -21.93
CA LEU A 97 34.82 -12.51 -21.02
C LEU A 97 34.10 -11.87 -19.83
N THR A 98 34.65 -10.78 -19.29
CA THR A 98 34.04 -10.00 -18.19
C THR A 98 32.79 -9.28 -18.68
N LEU A 99 32.79 -8.68 -19.87
CA LEU A 99 31.60 -8.12 -20.53
C LEU A 99 30.56 -9.23 -20.78
N ALA A 100 30.96 -10.41 -21.26
CA ALA A 100 30.05 -11.52 -21.52
C ALA A 100 29.42 -12.15 -20.26
N LEU A 101 30.08 -12.03 -19.10
CA LEU A 101 29.58 -12.53 -17.81
C LEU A 101 28.88 -11.45 -16.97
N PHE A 102 29.32 -10.18 -17.05
CA PHE A 102 28.72 -9.06 -16.33
C PHE A 102 27.61 -8.35 -17.10
N LEU A 103 27.55 -8.38 -18.45
CA LEU A 103 26.36 -7.89 -19.15
C LEU A 103 25.12 -8.68 -18.72
N PRO A 104 25.10 -10.02 -18.75
CA PRO A 104 23.90 -10.76 -18.35
C PRO A 104 23.50 -10.52 -16.90
N VAL A 105 24.45 -10.39 -15.96
CA VAL A 105 24.14 -10.15 -14.54
C VAL A 105 23.76 -8.70 -14.26
N SER A 106 24.42 -7.72 -14.88
CA SER A 106 24.09 -6.30 -14.69
C SER A 106 22.86 -5.88 -15.48
N LEU A 107 22.60 -6.48 -16.65
CA LEU A 107 21.32 -6.38 -17.35
C LEU A 107 20.24 -7.14 -16.61
N HIS A 108 20.50 -8.32 -16.04
CA HIS A 108 19.50 -9.01 -15.22
C HIS A 108 19.20 -8.23 -13.94
N ASP A 109 20.20 -7.63 -13.30
CA ASP A 109 20.02 -6.76 -12.14
C ASP A 109 19.30 -5.46 -12.54
N ALA A 110 19.69 -4.80 -13.64
CA ALA A 110 19.04 -3.59 -14.14
C ALA A 110 17.61 -3.85 -14.64
N MET A 111 17.37 -4.96 -15.35
CA MET A 111 16.04 -5.35 -15.84
C MET A 111 15.15 -5.82 -14.70
N SER A 112 15.66 -6.65 -13.77
CA SER A 112 14.92 -7.04 -12.57
C SER A 112 14.57 -5.81 -11.75
N ARG A 113 15.53 -4.88 -11.56
CA ARG A 113 15.30 -3.61 -10.87
C ARG A 113 14.27 -2.75 -11.60
N GLN A 114 14.34 -2.62 -12.92
CA GLN A 114 13.36 -1.86 -13.69
C GLN A 114 11.97 -2.47 -13.59
N LEU A 115 11.85 -3.80 -13.70
CA LEU A 115 10.59 -4.52 -13.51
C LEU A 115 10.03 -4.31 -12.10
N LEU A 116 10.88 -4.41 -11.07
CA LEU A 116 10.49 -4.15 -9.69
C LEU A 116 10.01 -2.71 -9.48
N LEU A 117 10.68 -1.73 -10.06
CA LEU A 117 10.25 -0.33 -9.98
C LEU A 117 8.90 -0.13 -10.69
N SER A 118 8.70 -0.76 -11.85
CA SER A 118 7.40 -0.75 -12.55
C SER A 118 6.30 -1.44 -11.72
N ASP A 119 6.59 -2.53 -11.04
CA ASP A 119 5.64 -3.21 -10.14
C ASP A 119 5.29 -2.34 -8.91
N LEU A 120 6.28 -1.63 -8.35
CA LEU A 120 6.05 -0.68 -7.24
C LEU A 120 5.23 0.53 -7.68
N GLU A 121 5.42 1.00 -8.92
CA GLU A 121 4.55 2.01 -9.54
C GLU A 121 3.11 1.51 -9.67
N LEU A 122 2.88 0.23 -9.99
CA LEU A 122 1.54 -0.36 -10.03
C LEU A 122 0.90 -0.40 -8.64
N LEU A 123 1.65 -0.71 -7.57
CA LEU A 123 1.13 -0.62 -6.20
C LEU A 123 0.71 0.80 -5.84
N LYS A 124 1.52 1.80 -6.20
CA LYS A 124 1.18 3.21 -5.99
C LYS A 124 -0.09 3.59 -6.74
N GLN A 125 -0.15 3.27 -8.03
CA GLN A 125 -1.31 3.57 -8.86
C GLN A 125 -2.57 2.89 -8.32
N GLY A 126 -2.46 1.66 -7.81
CA GLY A 126 -3.54 0.98 -7.10
C GLY A 126 -4.03 1.76 -5.88
N ASN A 127 -3.13 2.20 -5.00
CA ASN A 127 -3.53 2.98 -3.83
C ASN A 127 -4.13 4.36 -4.19
N ASP A 128 -3.56 5.06 -5.17
CA ASP A 128 -4.12 6.31 -5.69
C ASP A 128 -5.53 6.09 -6.28
N ALA A 129 -5.74 4.99 -7.00
CA ALA A 129 -7.02 4.65 -7.61
C ALA A 129 -8.09 4.32 -6.57
N ILE A 130 -7.73 3.58 -5.52
CA ILE A 130 -8.62 3.35 -4.38
C ILE A 130 -9.02 4.69 -3.77
N PHE A 131 -8.06 5.58 -3.50
CA PHE A 131 -8.36 6.88 -2.90
C PHE A 131 -9.29 7.73 -3.79
N ALA A 132 -9.05 7.72 -5.10
CA ALA A 132 -9.89 8.42 -6.08
C ALA A 132 -11.31 7.83 -6.21
N ASP A 133 -11.43 6.52 -6.00
CA ASP A 133 -12.68 5.76 -6.13
C ASP A 133 -13.62 5.97 -4.94
N ILE A 134 -13.12 5.87 -3.72
CA ILE A 134 -13.95 5.88 -2.49
C ILE A 134 -13.66 7.04 -1.54
N GLY A 135 -12.53 7.75 -1.69
CA GLY A 135 -12.16 8.86 -0.80
C GLY A 135 -13.14 10.04 -0.87
N TRP A 136 -13.65 10.36 -2.07
CA TRP A 136 -14.68 11.40 -2.24
C TRP A 136 -15.96 11.07 -1.47
N ALA A 137 -16.36 9.79 -1.45
CA ALA A 137 -17.58 9.34 -0.79
C ALA A 137 -17.44 9.43 0.73
N HIS A 138 -16.26 9.13 1.29
CA HIS A 138 -15.95 9.36 2.70
C HIS A 138 -16.03 10.84 3.08
N ALA A 139 -15.43 11.72 2.27
CA ALA A 139 -15.48 13.16 2.51
C ALA A 139 -16.91 13.71 2.45
N ALA A 140 -17.68 13.26 1.46
CA ALA A 140 -19.09 13.62 1.27
C ALA A 140 -19.94 13.13 2.45
N TYR A 141 -19.78 11.88 2.87
CA TYR A 141 -20.49 11.30 4.00
C TYR A 141 -20.21 12.04 5.30
N ALA A 142 -18.93 12.30 5.59
CA ALA A 142 -18.51 12.97 6.82
C ALA A 142 -19.06 14.41 6.93
N GLN A 143 -19.32 15.09 5.81
CA GLN A 143 -19.78 16.48 5.80
C GLN A 143 -21.28 16.65 5.59
N GLY A 144 -21.91 15.81 4.76
CA GLY A 144 -23.32 15.95 4.38
C GLY A 144 -24.13 14.65 4.42
N GLY A 145 -23.54 13.56 4.94
CA GLY A 145 -24.21 12.28 5.12
C GLY A 145 -24.51 11.54 3.81
N LEU A 146 -25.37 10.53 3.90
CA LEU A 146 -25.68 9.62 2.79
C LEU A 146 -26.22 10.35 1.53
N ARG A 147 -26.97 11.44 1.72
CA ARG A 147 -27.60 12.20 0.62
C ARG A 147 -26.56 12.75 -0.37
N GLU A 148 -25.40 13.17 0.10
CA GLU A 148 -24.33 13.67 -0.77
C GLU A 148 -23.74 12.55 -1.64
N ILE A 149 -23.70 11.32 -1.13
CA ILE A 149 -23.25 10.15 -1.92
C ILE A 149 -24.31 9.77 -2.95
N GLU A 150 -25.58 9.69 -2.54
CA GLU A 150 -26.69 9.32 -3.43
C GLU A 150 -26.85 10.27 -4.62
N ALA A 151 -26.58 11.56 -4.42
CA ALA A 151 -26.61 12.57 -5.47
C ALA A 151 -25.47 12.43 -6.50
N ASN A 152 -24.38 11.72 -6.17
CA ASN A 152 -23.12 11.74 -6.92
C ASN A 152 -22.64 10.35 -7.38
N VAL A 153 -23.24 9.28 -6.87
CA VAL A 153 -22.88 7.89 -7.23
C VAL A 153 -23.37 7.52 -8.63
N ARG A 154 -22.51 6.86 -9.41
CA ARG A 154 -22.86 6.39 -10.76
C ARG A 154 -23.64 5.08 -10.68
N GLU A 155 -24.40 4.75 -11.73
CA GLU A 155 -25.28 3.58 -11.73
C GLU A 155 -24.53 2.27 -11.39
N GLY A 156 -23.35 2.04 -11.97
CA GLY A 156 -22.54 0.84 -11.70
C GLY A 156 -21.92 0.78 -10.30
N GLU A 157 -21.87 1.88 -9.57
CA GLU A 157 -21.32 1.95 -8.20
C GLU A 157 -22.43 1.73 -7.14
N ARG A 158 -23.70 1.73 -7.56
CA ARG A 158 -24.85 1.58 -6.65
C ARG A 158 -24.91 0.23 -5.98
N GLU A 159 -24.50 -0.83 -6.68
CA GLU A 159 -24.57 -2.20 -6.18
C GLU A 159 -23.42 -2.56 -5.22
N SER A 160 -22.50 -1.63 -4.97
CA SER A 160 -21.31 -1.91 -4.17
C SER A 160 -20.95 -0.77 -3.22
N LEU A 161 -20.50 0.37 -3.74
CA LEU A 161 -20.13 1.55 -2.95
C LEU A 161 -21.33 2.09 -2.15
N LEU A 162 -22.46 2.33 -2.81
CA LEU A 162 -23.65 2.91 -2.16
C LEU A 162 -24.26 1.95 -1.13
N VAL A 163 -24.28 0.65 -1.40
CA VAL A 163 -24.78 -0.36 -0.47
C VAL A 163 -24.00 -0.31 0.85
N GLY A 164 -22.66 -0.24 0.79
CA GLY A 164 -21.83 -0.13 1.98
C GLY A 164 -22.16 1.09 2.83
N PHE A 165 -22.27 2.28 2.21
CA PHE A 165 -22.64 3.51 2.93
C PHE A 165 -24.07 3.50 3.45
N ARG A 166 -25.04 2.90 2.74
CA ARG A 166 -26.42 2.74 3.23
C ARG A 166 -26.49 1.89 4.49
N MET A 167 -25.72 0.79 4.54
CA MET A 167 -25.65 -0.06 5.72
C MET A 167 -25.02 0.69 6.91
N ILE A 168 -23.95 1.44 6.67
CA ILE A 168 -23.31 2.29 7.68
C ILE A 168 -24.31 3.33 8.21
N ASP A 169 -25.00 4.02 7.31
CA ASP A 169 -25.95 5.08 7.64
C ASP A 169 -27.17 4.57 8.40
N GLU A 170 -27.77 3.46 7.95
CA GLU A 170 -28.89 2.83 8.66
C GLU A 170 -28.48 2.36 10.06
N GLY A 171 -27.30 1.76 10.19
CA GLY A 171 -26.78 1.35 11.49
C GLY A 171 -26.55 2.54 12.42
N ALA A 172 -26.02 3.66 11.91
CA ALA A 172 -25.86 4.89 12.68
C ALA A 172 -27.22 5.45 13.15
N HIS A 173 -28.24 5.47 12.28
CA HIS A 173 -29.58 5.91 12.65
C HIS A 173 -30.26 5.02 13.70
N ARG A 174 -30.01 3.70 13.65
CA ARG A 174 -30.50 2.76 14.66
C ARG A 174 -29.81 2.98 16.00
N LEU A 175 -28.49 3.15 16.03
CA LEU A 175 -27.74 3.44 17.26
C LEU A 175 -28.11 4.78 17.90
N ALA A 176 -28.47 5.78 17.10
CA ALA A 176 -28.99 7.05 17.63
C ALA A 176 -30.33 6.90 18.38
N LYS A 177 -31.08 5.81 18.15
CA LYS A 177 -32.33 5.50 18.84
C LYS A 177 -32.12 4.52 19.99
N ASP A 178 -31.20 3.57 19.82
CA ASP A 178 -30.82 2.56 20.81
C ASP A 178 -29.32 2.28 20.72
N GLU A 179 -28.55 2.85 21.64
CA GLU A 179 -27.10 2.66 21.73
C GLU A 179 -26.71 1.18 21.97
N GLY A 180 -27.64 0.35 22.46
CA GLY A 180 -27.45 -1.07 22.72
C GLY A 180 -27.72 -1.99 21.51
N ASP A 181 -28.13 -1.43 20.37
CA ASP A 181 -28.53 -2.21 19.19
C ASP A 181 -27.32 -2.92 18.54
N ARG A 182 -27.12 -4.18 18.91
CA ARG A 182 -26.04 -5.02 18.39
C ARG A 182 -26.16 -5.30 16.89
N GLU A 183 -27.37 -5.34 16.36
CA GLU A 183 -27.57 -5.52 14.93
C GLU A 183 -27.15 -4.28 14.16
N ALA A 184 -27.38 -3.09 14.72
CA ALA A 184 -26.91 -1.84 14.15
C ALA A 184 -25.36 -1.77 14.10
N VAL A 185 -24.69 -2.18 15.18
CA VAL A 185 -23.21 -2.31 15.19
C VAL A 185 -22.73 -3.30 14.13
N ALA A 186 -23.40 -4.44 14.00
CA ALA A 186 -23.09 -5.43 12.98
C ALA A 186 -23.32 -4.88 11.56
N LEU A 187 -24.39 -4.10 11.35
CA LEU A 187 -24.72 -3.51 10.06
C LEU A 187 -23.65 -2.50 9.60
N ILE A 188 -23.16 -1.65 10.51
CA ILE A 188 -22.04 -0.74 10.24
C ILE A 188 -20.78 -1.52 9.86
N SER A 189 -20.49 -2.58 10.61
CA SER A 189 -19.32 -3.43 10.36
C SER A 189 -19.42 -4.10 8.98
N GLN A 190 -20.58 -4.66 8.64
CA GLN A 190 -20.82 -5.29 7.34
C GLN A 190 -20.78 -4.27 6.20
N GLY A 191 -21.28 -3.05 6.41
CA GLY A 191 -21.19 -1.96 5.43
C GLY A 191 -19.73 -1.62 5.10
N ASN A 192 -18.88 -1.50 6.11
CA ASN A 192 -17.44 -1.28 5.91
C ASN A 192 -16.74 -2.46 5.20
N VAL A 193 -17.17 -3.71 5.47
CA VAL A 193 -16.68 -4.89 4.73
C VAL A 193 -17.16 -4.88 3.27
N ALA A 194 -18.37 -4.39 2.99
CA ALA A 194 -18.86 -4.24 1.62
C ALA A 194 -18.04 -3.20 0.84
N LEU A 195 -17.66 -2.09 1.48
CA LEU A 195 -16.73 -1.10 0.91
C LEU A 195 -15.36 -1.73 0.62
N LEU A 196 -14.79 -2.49 1.56
CA LEU A 196 -13.54 -3.22 1.35
C LEU A 196 -13.66 -4.20 0.18
N ARG A 197 -14.76 -4.95 0.09
CA ARG A 197 -14.98 -5.92 -0.98
C ARG A 197 -15.06 -5.25 -2.35
N HIS A 198 -15.74 -4.11 -2.45
CA HIS A 198 -15.80 -3.32 -3.68
C HIS A 198 -14.39 -2.96 -4.18
N GLU A 199 -13.58 -2.37 -3.29
CA GLU A 199 -12.20 -2.00 -3.57
C GLU A 199 -11.36 -3.20 -4.04
N GLN A 200 -11.43 -4.30 -3.29
CA GLN A 200 -10.59 -5.48 -3.50
C GLN A 200 -10.92 -6.23 -4.80
N LEU A 201 -12.18 -6.18 -5.25
CA LEU A 201 -12.65 -6.93 -6.42
C LEU A 201 -12.83 -6.09 -7.68
N ASN A 202 -13.00 -4.77 -7.58
CA ASN A 202 -13.26 -3.92 -8.75
C ASN A 202 -12.10 -2.98 -9.09
N THR A 203 -11.30 -2.56 -8.10
CA THR A 203 -10.28 -1.52 -8.29
C THR A 203 -8.88 -2.12 -8.45
N LEU A 204 -8.48 -3.00 -7.54
CA LEU A 204 -7.14 -3.57 -7.52
C LEU A 204 -6.78 -4.53 -8.67
N PRO A 205 -7.69 -5.34 -9.24
CA PRO A 205 -7.33 -6.28 -10.31
C PRO A 205 -6.65 -5.61 -11.52
N THR A 206 -7.11 -4.41 -11.91
CA THR A 206 -6.52 -3.64 -13.02
C THR A 206 -5.02 -3.38 -12.85
N TYR A 207 -4.53 -3.29 -11.61
CA TYR A 207 -3.12 -3.04 -11.32
C TYR A 207 -2.35 -4.35 -11.09
N PHE A 208 -2.93 -5.29 -10.35
CA PHE A 208 -2.31 -6.57 -10.04
C PHE A 208 -2.12 -7.49 -11.24
N ASP A 209 -3.04 -7.44 -12.21
CA ASP A 209 -2.93 -8.24 -13.44
C ASP A 209 -1.76 -7.78 -14.34
N ARG A 210 -1.30 -6.54 -14.17
CA ARG A 210 -0.17 -5.96 -14.92
C ARG A 210 1.19 -6.21 -14.26
N MET A 211 1.22 -6.72 -13.04
CA MET A 211 2.47 -6.98 -12.33
C MET A 211 3.26 -8.13 -12.97
N SER A 212 4.59 -8.04 -12.92
CA SER A 212 5.46 -9.15 -13.28
C SER A 212 5.33 -10.31 -12.29
N ASP A 213 5.73 -11.52 -12.67
CA ASP A 213 5.69 -12.69 -11.78
C ASP A 213 6.58 -12.51 -10.54
N LEU A 214 7.71 -11.81 -10.69
CA LEU A 214 8.57 -11.42 -9.57
C LEU A 214 7.85 -10.43 -8.64
N GLY A 215 7.19 -9.42 -9.21
CA GLY A 215 6.41 -8.44 -8.47
C GLY A 215 5.26 -9.08 -7.69
N ARG A 216 4.51 -10.01 -8.31
CA ARG A 216 3.43 -10.76 -7.66
C ARG A 216 3.95 -11.61 -6.49
N SER A 217 5.10 -12.25 -6.66
CA SER A 217 5.74 -13.06 -5.62
C SER A 217 6.16 -12.19 -4.44
N LEU A 218 6.82 -11.06 -4.70
CA LEU A 218 7.24 -10.12 -3.65
C LEU A 218 6.06 -9.45 -2.95
N ALA A 219 5.02 -9.06 -3.69
CA ALA A 219 3.79 -8.55 -3.11
C ALA A 219 3.15 -9.59 -2.17
N SER A 220 3.12 -10.86 -2.57
CA SER A 220 2.56 -11.95 -1.76
C SER A 220 3.36 -12.22 -0.49
N VAL A 221 4.69 -12.18 -0.56
CA VAL A 221 5.55 -12.32 0.62
C VAL A 221 5.47 -11.08 1.53
N GLY A 222 5.31 -9.89 0.94
CA GLY A 222 5.24 -8.61 1.66
C GLY A 222 3.85 -8.24 2.20
N ALA A 223 2.81 -9.02 1.89
CA ALA A 223 1.44 -8.73 2.30
C ALA A 223 1.18 -9.17 3.75
N TRP A 224 1.11 -8.20 4.65
CA TRP A 224 0.82 -8.37 6.08
C TRP A 224 -0.15 -7.27 6.55
N MET A 225 -0.61 -7.22 7.80
CA MET A 225 -1.35 -6.07 8.37
C MET A 225 -0.99 -5.83 9.83
N ASP A 226 0.04 -5.03 10.09
CA ASP A 226 0.34 -4.65 11.47
C ASP A 226 -0.68 -3.59 11.92
N PHE A 227 -1.48 -3.88 12.95
CA PHE A 227 -2.44 -2.95 13.56
C PHE A 227 -1.98 -2.38 14.91
N GLU A 228 -1.11 -3.07 15.64
CA GLU A 228 -0.80 -2.80 17.05
C GLU A 228 0.69 -2.52 17.31
N GLY A 229 1.58 -2.74 16.34
CA GLY A 229 3.02 -2.62 16.51
C GLY A 229 3.67 -3.86 17.14
N THR A 230 2.98 -5.00 17.16
CA THR A 230 3.41 -6.25 17.78
C THR A 230 3.68 -7.32 16.70
N PRO A 231 4.95 -7.73 16.48
CA PRO A 231 5.31 -8.63 15.38
C PRO A 231 4.65 -10.03 15.43
N THR A 232 4.23 -10.48 16.61
CA THR A 232 3.81 -11.87 16.86
C THR A 232 2.37 -12.19 16.51
N SER A 233 1.54 -11.20 16.16
CA SER A 233 0.11 -11.41 15.83
C SER A 233 -0.33 -10.69 14.55
N VAL A 234 0.59 -10.48 13.62
CA VAL A 234 0.31 -9.80 12.36
C VAL A 234 -0.30 -10.82 11.37
N PRO A 235 -1.51 -10.59 10.82
CA PRO A 235 -2.02 -11.41 9.72
C PRO A 235 -1.07 -11.23 8.54
N TRP A 236 -0.52 -12.35 8.08
CA TRP A 236 0.45 -12.39 6.99
C TRP A 236 -0.02 -13.37 5.93
N PHE A 237 -0.02 -12.94 4.66
CA PHE A 237 -0.48 -13.76 3.55
C PHE A 237 0.35 -15.05 3.43
N GLY A 238 1.65 -15.00 3.74
CA GLY A 238 2.50 -16.18 3.65
C GLY A 238 2.15 -17.29 4.64
N SER A 239 1.71 -16.95 5.85
CA SER A 239 1.18 -17.94 6.81
C SER A 239 -0.15 -18.53 6.36
N HIS A 240 -0.98 -17.76 5.65
CA HIS A 240 -2.26 -18.22 5.11
C HIS A 240 -2.08 -19.14 3.90
N ALA A 241 -1.29 -18.71 2.93
CA ALA A 241 -1.08 -19.44 1.68
C ALA A 241 -0.26 -20.71 1.89
N GLY A 242 0.64 -20.70 2.88
CA GLY A 242 1.64 -21.74 3.09
C GLY A 242 2.86 -21.53 2.19
N ALA A 243 4.05 -21.74 2.73
CA ALA A 243 5.33 -21.47 2.06
C ALA A 243 5.46 -22.20 0.71
N LEU A 244 4.97 -23.45 0.61
CA LEU A 244 5.03 -24.22 -0.63
C LEU A 244 4.14 -23.63 -1.74
N SER A 245 2.93 -23.17 -1.40
CA SER A 245 1.98 -22.57 -2.35
C SER A 245 2.48 -21.22 -2.89
N LEU A 246 3.20 -20.45 -2.05
CA LEU A 246 3.83 -19.20 -2.48
C LEU A 246 4.97 -19.46 -3.47
N VAL A 247 5.84 -20.42 -3.17
CA VAL A 247 7.00 -20.73 -4.01
C VAL A 247 6.58 -21.41 -5.32
N SER A 248 5.52 -22.22 -5.30
CA SER A 248 4.98 -22.87 -6.50
C SER A 248 4.09 -21.96 -7.35
N GLY A 249 3.76 -20.75 -6.87
CA GLY A 249 2.80 -19.84 -7.51
C GLY A 249 1.35 -20.31 -7.44
N GLY A 250 1.04 -21.31 -6.61
CA GLY A 250 -0.31 -21.86 -6.44
C GLY A 250 -1.27 -20.93 -5.70
N LYS A 251 -0.75 -19.97 -4.92
CA LYS A 251 -1.53 -18.87 -4.32
C LYS A 251 -0.78 -17.55 -4.42
N SER A 252 -1.49 -16.45 -4.70
CA SER A 252 -0.91 -15.10 -4.78
C SER A 252 -1.84 -14.04 -4.19
N VAL A 253 -1.30 -13.09 -3.43
CA VAL A 253 -2.09 -11.94 -2.95
C VAL A 253 -2.57 -11.07 -4.11
N THR A 254 -1.96 -11.17 -5.29
CA THR A 254 -2.39 -10.44 -6.48
C THR A 254 -3.62 -11.09 -7.13
N ASN A 255 -3.84 -12.39 -6.89
CA ASN A 255 -5.05 -13.09 -7.34
C ASN A 255 -6.26 -12.64 -6.46
N PRO A 256 -7.37 -12.18 -7.06
CA PRO A 256 -8.51 -11.68 -6.29
C PRO A 256 -9.15 -12.69 -5.35
N ALA A 257 -9.23 -13.97 -5.74
CA ALA A 257 -9.87 -15.02 -4.94
C ALA A 257 -9.02 -15.39 -3.73
N ASP A 258 -7.71 -15.63 -3.93
CA ASP A 258 -6.77 -15.93 -2.84
C ASP A 258 -6.67 -14.77 -1.85
N ARG A 259 -6.60 -13.53 -2.37
CA ARG A 259 -6.55 -12.31 -1.55
C ARG A 259 -7.80 -12.16 -0.71
N TRP A 260 -8.99 -12.36 -1.30
CA TRP A 260 -10.24 -12.26 -0.55
C TRP A 260 -10.37 -13.35 0.52
N GLU A 261 -9.97 -14.60 0.21
CA GLU A 261 -9.94 -15.69 1.19
C GLU A 261 -9.04 -15.36 2.39
N TRP A 262 -7.86 -14.79 2.15
CA TRP A 262 -6.96 -14.33 3.21
C TRP A 262 -7.56 -13.18 4.02
N ILE A 263 -8.14 -12.18 3.34
CA ILE A 263 -8.79 -11.05 4.02
C ILE A 263 -9.91 -11.54 4.94
N GLU A 264 -10.77 -12.41 4.44
CA GLU A 264 -11.93 -12.93 5.17
C GLU A 264 -11.52 -13.80 6.36
N ARG A 265 -10.50 -14.64 6.21
CA ARG A 265 -10.09 -15.60 7.25
C ARG A 265 -9.12 -15.05 8.30
N ASP A 266 -8.27 -14.11 7.92
CA ASP A 266 -7.18 -13.66 8.80
C ASP A 266 -7.25 -12.15 9.10
N VAL A 267 -7.43 -11.32 8.08
CA VAL A 267 -7.38 -9.85 8.26
C VAL A 267 -8.61 -9.34 8.99
N LEU A 268 -9.82 -9.66 8.52
CA LEU A 268 -11.07 -9.17 9.09
C LEU A 268 -11.29 -9.61 10.54
N PRO A 269 -11.04 -10.88 10.94
CA PRO A 269 -11.18 -11.28 12.34
C PRO A 269 -10.21 -10.56 13.26
N LYS A 270 -8.95 -10.40 12.84
CA LYS A 270 -7.96 -9.67 13.64
C LYS A 270 -8.31 -8.19 13.72
N TRP A 271 -8.72 -7.57 12.60
CA TRP A 271 -9.20 -6.19 12.60
C TRP A 271 -10.35 -5.99 13.57
N ALA A 272 -11.40 -6.83 13.49
CA ALA A 272 -12.56 -6.74 14.37
C ALA A 272 -12.19 -6.87 15.86
N GLN A 273 -11.18 -7.69 16.19
CA GLN A 273 -10.66 -7.79 17.55
C GLN A 273 -10.01 -6.49 18.03
N VAL A 274 -9.10 -5.91 17.23
CA VAL A 274 -8.35 -4.72 17.63
C VAL A 274 -9.25 -3.48 17.64
N ASP A 275 -10.10 -3.35 16.62
CA ASP A 275 -11.09 -2.27 16.48
C ASP A 275 -12.17 -2.35 17.59
N GLY A 276 -12.62 -3.55 17.95
CA GLY A 276 -13.56 -3.74 19.07
C GLY A 276 -12.97 -3.40 20.45
N ALA A 277 -11.63 -3.45 20.57
CA ALA A 277 -10.89 -3.04 21.77
C ALA A 277 -10.37 -1.58 21.69
N TYR A 278 -10.77 -0.83 20.66
CA TYR A 278 -10.28 0.52 20.44
C TYR A 278 -10.72 1.47 21.56
N HIS A 279 -9.77 2.26 22.06
CA HIS A 279 -10.01 3.43 22.89
C HIS A 279 -8.87 4.43 22.67
N GLU A 280 -9.12 5.71 22.97
CA GLU A 280 -8.08 6.73 22.89
C GLU A 280 -6.85 6.33 23.74
N GLY A 281 -5.67 6.51 23.17
CA GLY A 281 -4.41 6.11 23.81
C GLY A 281 -4.07 4.61 23.74
N CYS A 282 -4.89 3.73 23.16
CA CYS A 282 -4.47 2.34 22.90
C CYS A 282 -3.34 2.27 21.85
N ALA A 283 -2.75 1.09 21.65
CA ALA A 283 -1.65 0.91 20.69
C ALA A 283 -2.06 1.28 19.26
N MET A 284 -3.22 0.79 18.81
CA MET A 284 -3.80 1.11 17.51
C MET A 284 -4.06 2.62 17.35
N HIS A 285 -4.63 3.28 18.36
CA HIS A 285 -4.86 4.73 18.35
C HIS A 285 -3.55 5.50 18.14
N ARG A 286 -2.50 5.19 18.90
CA ARG A 286 -1.20 5.87 18.75
C ARG A 286 -0.61 5.71 17.35
N ARG A 287 -0.80 4.54 16.72
CA ARG A 287 -0.33 4.30 15.35
C ARG A 287 -1.14 5.10 14.34
N LEU A 288 -2.46 5.08 14.42
CA LEU A 288 -3.30 5.89 13.56
C LEU A 288 -3.04 7.39 13.75
N ALA A 289 -2.83 7.85 14.98
CA ALA A 289 -2.47 9.24 15.26
C ALA A 289 -1.12 9.61 14.60
N ALA A 290 -0.12 8.73 14.65
CA ALA A 290 1.15 8.94 13.96
C ALA A 290 0.99 8.99 12.43
N LEU A 291 0.17 8.09 11.86
CA LEU A 291 -0.16 8.10 10.43
C LEU A 291 -0.90 9.38 10.02
N ALA A 292 -1.88 9.82 10.81
CA ALA A 292 -2.66 11.04 10.60
C ALA A 292 -1.80 12.32 10.67
N ALA A 293 -0.77 12.30 11.50
CA ALA A 293 0.24 13.37 11.62
C ALA A 293 1.36 13.28 10.58
N GLU A 294 1.26 12.35 9.61
CA GLU A 294 2.28 12.12 8.57
C GLU A 294 3.68 11.86 9.16
N SER A 295 3.71 11.33 10.38
CA SER A 295 4.96 11.03 11.07
C SER A 295 5.56 9.74 10.50
N PRO A 296 6.87 9.70 10.20
CA PRO A 296 7.49 8.48 9.73
C PRO A 296 7.40 7.41 10.82
N THR A 297 6.76 6.28 10.51
CA THR A 297 6.72 5.08 11.38
C THR A 297 8.14 4.56 11.64
N ALA A 298 8.37 3.86 12.75
CA ALA A 298 9.70 3.30 13.07
C ALA A 298 10.28 2.40 11.94
N LEU A 299 9.42 1.73 11.17
CA LEU A 299 9.78 0.97 9.96
C LEU A 299 10.23 1.87 8.80
N SER A 300 9.55 3.00 8.56
CA SER A 300 10.01 4.00 7.58
C SER A 300 11.28 4.73 8.02
N GLN A 301 11.46 4.94 9.33
CA GLN A 301 12.69 5.49 9.90
C GLN A 301 13.86 4.51 9.75
N THR A 302 13.65 3.20 9.95
CA THR A 302 14.68 2.17 9.72
C THR A 302 15.08 2.04 8.26
N ALA A 303 14.13 2.13 7.31
CA ALA A 303 14.46 2.29 5.89
C ALA A 303 15.35 3.54 5.63
N GLY A 304 15.11 4.64 6.35
CA GLY A 304 15.97 5.82 6.36
C GLY A 304 17.35 5.62 7.01
N ILE A 305 17.46 4.77 8.03
CA ILE A 305 18.72 4.41 8.72
C ILE A 305 19.63 3.56 7.81
N PHE A 306 19.07 2.77 6.89
CA PHE A 306 19.88 2.05 5.91
C PHE A 306 20.59 2.98 4.91
N ARG A 307 20.11 4.22 4.71
CA ARG A 307 20.71 5.19 3.79
C ARG A 307 22.18 5.55 4.13
N PRO A 308 22.55 5.86 5.39
CA PRO A 308 23.95 6.04 5.79
C PRO A 308 24.76 4.73 5.85
N ILE A 309 24.15 3.59 6.18
CA ILE A 309 24.85 2.29 6.24
C ILE A 309 25.22 1.81 4.83
N TYR A 310 24.32 1.94 3.85
CA TYR A 310 24.63 1.67 2.45
C TYR A 310 25.72 2.59 1.91
N ARG A 311 25.75 3.88 2.29
CA ARG A 311 26.86 4.80 1.98
C ARG A 311 28.20 4.36 2.56
N ALA A 312 28.20 3.73 3.73
CA ALA A 312 29.42 3.24 4.39
C ALA A 312 29.90 1.90 3.80
N LEU A 313 28.99 1.06 3.35
CA LEU A 313 29.29 -0.24 2.72
C LEU A 313 29.65 -0.11 1.22
N SER A 314 29.33 1.01 0.57
CA SER A 314 29.73 1.32 -0.81
C SER A 314 31.10 1.99 -0.94
N LEU A 315 31.84 2.17 0.16
CA LEU A 315 33.25 2.55 0.16
C LEU A 315 34.14 1.33 0.44
N LYS A 316 34.22 0.40 -0.51
CA LYS A 316 35.34 -0.53 -0.72
C LYS A 316 35.47 -0.88 -2.19
#